data_AF-A0A3B0YW69-F1
#
_entry.id   AF-A0A3B0YW69-F1
#
_cell.length_a   1.000
_cell.length_b   1.000
_cell.length_c   1.000
_cell.angle_alpha   90.00
_cell.angle_beta   90.00
_cell.angle_gamma   90.00
#
_symmetry.space_group_name_H-M   'P 1'
#
loop_
_entity.id
_entity.type
_entity.pdbx_description
1 polymer ?
#
loop_
_entity_poly.entity_id
_entity_poly.type
_entity_poly.pdbx_seq_one_letter_code
_entity_poly.pdbx_strand_id
1 'polypeptide(L)'
;CLEYAAIMNTPLMIYVFSDGSVASNGAIDNTPAGANNSSGVRLGGRGKGQWTGDNSSTACSFFLVFNPNGAITTLTGSSLIDPRQIGRYSANGSVVTSATPAANNVNLLVNTLLANYMSLNGDLDQFPTLFPNHGLGTYENYVSFNPLA
;
A
#
# COMPACT_ATOMS: atom_id res chain seq x y z
N CYS A 1 -12.78 2.38 -15.07
CA CYS A 1 -13.24 2.98 -13.79
C CYS A 1 -13.02 4.49 -13.77
N LEU A 2 -11.84 5.01 -14.13
CA LEU A 2 -11.57 6.46 -14.12
C LEU A 2 -12.51 7.25 -15.04
N GLU A 3 -12.72 6.79 -16.28
CA GLU A 3 -13.67 7.42 -17.21
C GLU A 3 -15.11 7.40 -16.67
N TYR A 4 -15.52 6.28 -16.06
CA TYR A 4 -16.82 6.19 -15.41
C TYR A 4 -16.95 7.17 -14.24
N ALA A 5 -15.93 7.29 -13.39
CA ALA A 5 -15.88 8.26 -12.30
C ALA A 5 -15.94 9.71 -12.83
N ALA A 6 -15.30 9.99 -13.97
CA ALA A 6 -15.39 11.28 -14.63
C ALA A 6 -16.81 11.59 -15.14
N ILE A 7 -17.44 10.63 -15.83
CA ILE A 7 -18.81 10.76 -16.35
C ILE A 7 -19.81 10.96 -15.20
N MET A 8 -19.64 10.22 -14.10
CA MET A 8 -20.49 10.30 -12.92
C MET A 8 -20.13 11.45 -11.97
N ASN A 9 -19.16 12.28 -12.35
CA ASN A 9 -18.63 13.37 -11.54
C ASN A 9 -18.32 12.98 -10.08
N THR A 10 -17.73 11.81 -9.87
CA THR A 10 -17.48 11.24 -8.54
C THR A 10 -15.96 11.11 -8.32
N PRO A 11 -15.41 11.69 -7.24
CA PRO A 11 -14.02 11.46 -6.86
C PRO A 11 -13.74 9.97 -6.56
N LEU A 12 -12.52 9.52 -6.85
CA LEU A 12 -12.13 8.12 -6.65
C LEU A 12 -10.76 8.03 -5.97
N MET A 13 -10.68 7.22 -4.92
CA MET A 13 -9.43 6.75 -4.32
C MET A 13 -9.24 5.28 -4.65
N ILE A 14 -8.09 4.93 -5.22
CA ILE A 14 -7.71 3.55 -5.56
C ILE A 14 -6.56 3.14 -4.67
N TYR A 15 -6.76 2.14 -3.82
CA TYR A 15 -5.70 1.55 -3.01
C TYR A 15 -5.09 0.35 -3.72
N VAL A 16 -3.77 0.35 -3.86
CA VAL A 16 -2.99 -0.75 -4.44
C VAL A 16 -1.94 -1.18 -3.42
N PHE A 17 -1.83 -2.49 -3.19
CA PHE A 17 -0.90 -3.05 -2.23
C PHE A 17 -0.28 -4.34 -2.75
N SER A 18 0.91 -4.65 -2.25
CA SER A 18 1.56 -5.95 -2.34
C SER A 18 1.95 -6.46 -0.96
N ASP A 19 1.99 -7.79 -0.81
CA ASP A 19 2.46 -8.49 0.38
C ASP A 19 3.99 -8.65 0.40
N GLY A 20 4.65 -8.36 -0.72
CA GLY A 20 6.10 -8.41 -0.87
C GLY A 20 6.51 -9.07 -2.17
N SER A 21 7.54 -9.89 -2.09
CA SER A 21 8.05 -10.68 -3.20
C SER A 21 8.37 -12.09 -2.75
N VAL A 22 8.43 -13.02 -3.69
CA VAL A 22 9.00 -14.36 -3.47
C VAL A 22 10.50 -14.34 -3.70
N ALA A 23 11.25 -15.05 -2.85
CA ALA A 23 12.69 -15.20 -2.97
C ALA A 23 13.06 -16.58 -3.53
N SER A 24 14.14 -16.61 -4.32
CA SER A 24 14.78 -17.83 -4.81
C SER A 24 16.23 -17.87 -4.35
N ASN A 25 16.72 -19.06 -4.00
CA ASN A 25 18.15 -19.30 -3.76
C ASN A 25 18.96 -19.48 -5.05
N GLY A 26 18.35 -19.23 -6.23
CA GLY A 26 18.98 -19.35 -7.54
C GLY A 26 18.87 -20.73 -8.18
N ALA A 27 18.34 -21.74 -7.47
CA ALA A 27 18.07 -23.04 -8.05
C ALA A 27 16.92 -22.96 -9.07
N ILE A 28 17.11 -23.59 -10.23
CA ILE A 28 16.10 -23.63 -11.30
C ILE A 28 15.22 -24.87 -11.15
N ASP A 29 13.90 -24.69 -11.14
CA ASP A 29 12.93 -25.78 -11.21
C ASP A 29 12.66 -26.15 -12.68
N ASN A 30 13.21 -27.27 -13.13
CA ASN A 30 13.01 -27.80 -14.48
C ASN A 30 11.86 -28.82 -14.57
N THR A 31 11.03 -28.94 -13.55
CA THR A 31 9.90 -29.88 -13.58
C THR A 31 8.94 -29.55 -14.72
N PRO A 32 8.54 -30.54 -15.53
CA PRO A 32 7.53 -30.35 -16.57
C PRO A 32 6.20 -29.92 -15.97
N ALA A 33 5.44 -29.12 -16.73
CA ALA A 33 4.10 -28.72 -16.32
C ALA A 33 3.20 -29.94 -16.09
N GLY A 34 2.55 -30.01 -14.93
CA GLY A 34 1.63 -31.10 -14.59
C GLY A 34 2.31 -32.34 -14.02
N ALA A 35 3.61 -32.32 -13.73
CA ALA A 35 4.29 -33.43 -13.07
C ALA A 35 3.73 -33.64 -11.65
N ASN A 36 3.52 -34.89 -11.25
CA ASN A 36 3.03 -35.21 -9.91
C ASN A 36 4.17 -35.14 -8.91
N ASN A 37 3.95 -34.51 -7.75
CA ASN A 37 4.78 -34.76 -6.57
C ASN A 37 4.11 -35.76 -5.62
N SER A 38 4.87 -36.28 -4.66
CA SER A 38 4.39 -37.23 -3.64
C SER A 38 3.29 -36.66 -2.73
N SER A 39 3.01 -35.36 -2.80
CA SER A 39 1.92 -34.68 -2.09
C SER A 39 0.67 -34.46 -2.96
N GLY A 40 0.64 -34.95 -4.21
CA GLY A 40 -0.49 -34.77 -5.13
C GLY A 40 -0.60 -33.38 -5.77
N VAL A 41 0.38 -32.49 -5.55
CA VAL A 41 0.45 -31.16 -6.17
C VAL A 41 1.06 -31.28 -7.56
N ARG A 42 0.44 -30.61 -8.55
CA ARG A 42 0.96 -30.54 -9.92
C ARG A 42 2.08 -29.51 -9.97
N LEU A 43 3.28 -29.96 -10.30
CA LEU A 43 4.47 -29.11 -10.46
C LEU A 43 4.49 -28.41 -11.83
N GLY A 44 5.33 -27.39 -11.96
CA GLY A 44 5.38 -26.57 -13.17
C GLY A 44 6.50 -25.55 -13.18
N GLY A 45 7.69 -25.96 -12.73
CA GLY A 45 8.87 -25.12 -12.65
C GLY A 45 9.25 -24.46 -13.97
N ARG A 46 9.26 -25.25 -15.07
CA ARG A 46 9.46 -24.74 -16.44
C ARG A 46 10.66 -23.79 -16.60
N GLY A 47 11.75 -24.05 -15.90
CA GLY A 47 12.97 -23.23 -15.95
C GLY A 47 12.91 -21.95 -15.11
N LYS A 48 11.91 -21.79 -14.24
CA LYS A 48 11.83 -20.67 -13.29
C LYS A 48 12.66 -20.95 -12.04
N GLY A 49 13.07 -19.89 -11.36
CA GLY A 49 13.68 -20.01 -10.03
C GLY A 49 12.73 -20.69 -9.04
N GLN A 50 13.26 -21.61 -8.24
CA GLN A 50 12.53 -22.22 -7.14
C GLN A 50 12.12 -21.15 -6.14
N TRP A 51 10.86 -21.16 -5.72
CA TRP A 51 10.42 -20.36 -4.58
C TRP A 51 10.91 -21.02 -3.30
N THR A 52 11.76 -20.31 -2.57
CA THR A 52 12.39 -20.81 -1.33
C THR A 52 11.97 -20.04 -0.09
N GLY A 53 11.26 -18.93 -0.24
CA GLY A 53 10.69 -18.19 0.87
C GLY A 53 10.02 -16.88 0.44
N ASP A 54 9.34 -16.25 1.37
CA ASP A 54 8.68 -14.96 1.19
C ASP A 54 9.56 -13.82 1.73
N ASN A 55 9.46 -12.67 1.08
CA ASN A 55 10.14 -11.46 1.49
C ASN A 55 9.16 -10.30 1.54
N SER A 56 8.62 -10.04 2.73
CA SER A 56 7.74 -8.90 3.00
C SER A 56 8.47 -7.56 3.04
N SER A 57 9.82 -7.57 3.09
CA SER A 57 10.60 -6.33 3.11
C SER A 57 10.52 -5.56 1.79
N THR A 58 9.94 -6.14 0.74
CA THR A 58 9.70 -5.48 -0.56
C THR A 58 8.23 -5.13 -0.77
N ALA A 59 7.40 -5.23 0.27
CA ALA A 59 5.99 -4.88 0.21
C ALA A 59 5.80 -3.39 -0.10
N CYS A 60 4.96 -3.08 -1.08
CA CYS A 60 4.67 -1.73 -1.51
C CYS A 60 3.18 -1.48 -1.46
N SER A 61 2.79 -0.37 -0.85
CA SER A 61 1.42 0.12 -0.90
C SER A 61 1.42 1.59 -1.32
N PHE A 62 0.46 1.94 -2.15
CA PHE A 62 0.19 3.32 -2.53
C PHE A 62 -1.30 3.49 -2.80
N PHE A 63 -1.74 4.73 -2.84
CA PHE A 63 -3.08 5.05 -3.31
C PHE A 63 -3.01 6.13 -4.38
N LEU A 64 -3.94 6.05 -5.31
CA LEU A 64 -4.13 7.03 -6.37
C LEU A 64 -5.42 7.78 -6.10
N VAL A 65 -5.38 9.10 -6.25
CA VAL A 65 -6.56 9.95 -6.08
C VAL A 65 -6.89 10.56 -7.43
N PHE A 66 -8.16 10.46 -7.81
CA PHE A 66 -8.74 11.08 -9.00
C PHE A 66 -9.85 12.03 -8.56
N ASN A 67 -9.74 13.30 -8.96
CA ASN A 67 -10.78 14.30 -8.76
C ASN A 67 -11.26 14.80 -10.14
N PRO A 68 -12.52 14.56 -10.54
CA PRO A 68 -13.05 15.05 -11.81
C PRO A 68 -13.26 16.57 -11.85
N ASN A 69 -13.33 17.24 -10.69
CA ASN A 69 -13.69 18.65 -10.58
C ASN A 69 -12.52 19.61 -10.34
N GLY A 70 -11.30 19.13 -10.15
CA GLY A 70 -10.21 20.04 -9.84
C GLY A 70 -8.87 19.41 -9.47
N ALA A 71 -7.95 20.29 -9.10
CA ALA A 71 -6.62 19.91 -8.65
C ALA A 71 -6.67 19.28 -7.25
N ILE A 72 -5.80 18.29 -7.03
CA ILE A 72 -5.59 17.66 -5.73
C ILE A 72 -4.43 18.41 -5.07
N THR A 73 -4.64 18.92 -3.87
CA THR A 73 -3.63 19.70 -3.12
C THR A 73 -3.15 18.91 -1.91
N THR A 74 -1.87 19.08 -1.56
CA THR A 74 -1.27 18.40 -0.41
C THR A 74 -1.68 19.05 0.91
N LEU A 75 -1.87 18.26 1.95
CA LEU A 75 -2.20 18.75 3.30
C LEU A 75 -1.01 19.55 3.87
N THR A 76 -1.26 20.79 4.31
CA THR A 76 -0.22 21.69 4.83
C THR A 76 0.22 21.39 6.27
N GLY A 77 -0.44 20.45 6.96
CA GLY A 77 -0.16 20.06 8.35
C GLY A 77 0.61 18.74 8.51
N SER A 78 0.99 18.09 7.42
CA SER A 78 1.77 16.84 7.50
C SER A 78 3.21 17.12 7.93
N SER A 79 3.77 16.26 8.78
CA SER A 79 5.19 16.28 9.15
C SER A 79 6.10 15.56 8.14
N LEU A 80 5.55 15.06 7.03
CA LEU A 80 6.32 14.43 5.96
C LEU A 80 7.08 15.48 5.14
N ILE A 81 8.30 15.13 4.69
CA ILE A 81 9.10 15.98 3.81
C ILE A 81 8.37 16.25 2.50
N ASP A 82 7.72 15.22 1.95
CA ASP A 82 6.73 15.33 0.89
C ASP A 82 5.47 14.58 1.37
N PRO A 83 4.33 15.25 1.55
CA PRO A 83 3.08 14.61 1.99
C PRO A 83 2.65 13.43 1.10
N ARG A 84 3.10 13.38 -0.16
CA ARG A 84 2.82 12.29 -1.10
C ARG A 84 3.68 11.04 -0.85
N GLN A 85 4.67 11.11 0.03
CA GLN A 85 5.61 10.04 0.35
C GLN A 85 5.54 9.71 1.86
N ILE A 86 4.68 8.76 2.23
CA ILE A 86 4.48 8.35 3.64
C ILE A 86 5.57 7.37 4.10
N GLY A 87 5.81 6.30 3.34
CA GLY A 87 6.88 5.32 3.61
C GLY A 87 8.10 5.56 2.73
N ARG A 88 9.16 4.76 2.86
CA ARG A 88 10.26 4.75 1.89
C ARG A 88 11.01 3.42 1.86
N TYR A 89 11.73 3.22 0.77
CA TYR A 89 12.70 2.15 0.63
C TYR A 89 14.11 2.64 0.99
N SER A 90 14.94 1.75 1.52
CA SER A 90 16.39 1.92 1.58
C SER A 90 17.01 1.66 0.21
N ALA A 91 18.28 2.03 0.05
CA ALA A 91 19.00 1.88 -1.22
C ALA A 91 19.12 0.43 -1.72
N ASN A 92 18.97 -0.56 -0.84
CA ASN A 92 18.96 -1.99 -1.17
C ASN A 92 17.56 -2.53 -1.51
N GLY A 93 16.53 -1.67 -1.61
CA GLY A 93 15.18 -2.08 -1.98
C GLY A 93 14.35 -2.68 -0.85
N SER A 94 14.71 -2.46 0.42
CA SER A 94 13.91 -2.88 1.58
C SER A 94 13.09 -1.73 2.18
N VAL A 95 11.87 -2.01 2.65
CA VAL A 95 11.05 -1.05 3.39
C VAL A 95 11.81 -0.60 4.64
N VAL A 96 11.93 0.71 4.83
CA VAL A 96 12.48 1.27 6.06
C VAL A 96 11.37 1.30 7.11
N THR A 97 11.32 0.27 7.96
CA THR A 97 10.26 0.11 8.95
C THR A 97 10.22 1.22 10.00
N SER A 98 11.35 1.91 10.22
CA SER A 98 11.42 3.08 11.12
C SER A 98 10.95 4.39 10.48
N ALA A 99 10.59 4.41 9.19
CA ALA A 99 10.22 5.64 8.48
C ALA A 99 8.91 6.25 9.02
N THR A 100 7.89 5.41 9.18
CA THR A 100 6.59 5.79 9.73
C THR A 100 5.94 4.58 10.43
N PRO A 101 4.94 4.80 11.32
CA PRO A 101 4.19 3.70 11.93
C PRO A 101 3.56 2.76 10.89
N ALA A 102 3.14 3.29 9.74
CA ALA A 102 2.58 2.53 8.63
C ALA A 102 3.58 1.52 8.02
N ALA A 103 4.88 1.82 8.05
CA ALA A 103 5.91 0.96 7.47
C ALA A 103 6.26 -0.26 8.35
N ASN A 104 5.90 -0.23 9.63
CA ASN A 104 6.27 -1.26 10.61
C ASN A 104 5.12 -2.22 10.96
N ASN A 105 3.87 -1.83 10.73
CA ASN A 105 2.72 -2.58 11.20
C ASN A 105 1.53 -2.45 10.24
N VAL A 106 1.01 -3.61 9.78
CA VAL A 106 -0.09 -3.67 8.81
C VAL A 106 -1.37 -3.01 9.34
N ASN A 107 -1.68 -3.14 10.63
CA ASN A 107 -2.85 -2.46 11.20
C ASN A 107 -2.69 -0.94 11.14
N LEU A 108 -1.48 -0.43 11.38
CA LEU A 108 -1.18 1.00 11.28
C LEU A 108 -1.17 1.47 9.82
N LEU A 109 -0.74 0.63 8.87
CA LEU A 109 -0.87 0.91 7.44
C LEU A 109 -2.34 1.10 7.04
N VAL A 110 -3.23 0.20 7.48
CA VAL A 110 -4.67 0.32 7.24
C VAL A 110 -5.25 1.57 7.88
N ASN A 111 -4.90 1.86 9.13
CA ASN A 111 -5.35 3.08 9.80
C ASN A 111 -4.86 4.35 9.09
N THR A 112 -3.66 4.32 8.53
CA THR A 112 -3.12 5.44 7.72
C THR A 112 -3.92 5.61 6.43
N LEU A 113 -4.30 4.51 5.76
CA LEU A 113 -5.16 4.55 4.58
C LEU A 113 -6.53 5.15 4.91
N LEU A 114 -7.13 4.74 6.03
CA LEU A 114 -8.42 5.24 6.50
C LEU A 114 -8.37 6.74 6.81
N ALA A 115 -7.32 7.20 7.51
CA ALA A 115 -7.13 8.63 7.77
C ALA A 115 -7.01 9.43 6.47
N ASN A 116 -6.27 8.94 5.47
CA ASN A 116 -6.16 9.58 4.16
C ASN A 116 -7.51 9.59 3.42
N TYR A 117 -8.27 8.49 3.45
CA TYR A 117 -9.60 8.44 2.86
C TYR A 117 -10.55 9.44 3.51
N MET A 118 -10.58 9.51 4.84
CA MET A 118 -11.42 10.45 5.56
C MET A 118 -11.01 11.91 5.30
N SER A 119 -9.71 12.18 5.20
CA SER A 119 -9.22 13.51 4.84
C SER A 119 -9.69 13.96 3.46
N LEU A 120 -9.65 13.08 2.46
CA LEU A 120 -10.19 13.38 1.12
C LEU A 120 -11.69 13.71 1.14
N ASN A 121 -12.44 13.20 2.13
CA ASN A 121 -13.87 13.45 2.31
C ASN A 121 -14.19 14.62 3.25
N GLY A 122 -13.19 15.25 3.87
CA GLY A 122 -13.42 16.34 4.84
C GLY A 122 -13.73 15.89 6.26
N ASP A 123 -13.64 14.60 6.56
CA ASP A 123 -14.04 14.02 7.85
C ASP A 123 -12.86 13.67 8.76
N LEU A 124 -11.64 14.14 8.45
CA LEU A 124 -10.42 13.76 9.17
C LEU A 124 -10.54 13.92 10.69
N ASP A 125 -11.20 14.98 11.16
CA ASP A 125 -11.38 15.27 12.59
C ASP A 125 -12.23 14.21 13.33
N GLN A 126 -13.03 13.42 12.60
CA GLN A 126 -13.82 12.32 13.16
C GLN A 126 -13.01 11.02 13.31
N PHE A 127 -11.82 10.94 12.70
CA PHE A 127 -11.03 9.72 12.65
C PHE A 127 -10.75 9.12 14.05
N PRO A 128 -10.33 9.89 15.07
CA PRO A 128 -10.10 9.34 16.41
C PRO A 128 -11.36 8.81 17.10
N THR A 129 -12.54 9.34 16.74
CA THR A 129 -13.83 8.90 17.29
C THR A 129 -14.31 7.61 16.63
N LEU A 130 -14.19 7.50 15.30
CA LEU A 130 -14.61 6.30 14.56
C LEU A 130 -13.62 5.14 14.72
N PHE A 131 -12.33 5.44 14.87
CA PHE A 131 -11.26 4.45 15.03
C PHE A 131 -10.55 4.66 16.38
N PRO A 132 -11.21 4.37 17.51
CA PRO A 132 -10.60 4.49 18.81
C PRO A 132 -9.39 3.56 18.90
N ASN A 133 -8.32 4.00 19.57
CA ASN A 133 -7.07 3.26 19.71
C ASN A 133 -6.37 2.92 18.37
N HIS A 134 -6.53 3.77 17.34
CA HIS A 134 -5.90 3.58 16.01
C HIS A 134 -4.35 3.48 16.03
N GLY A 135 -3.67 3.89 17.11
CA GLY A 135 -2.24 3.64 17.31
C GLY A 135 -1.27 4.46 16.45
N LEU A 136 -1.75 5.48 15.73
CA LEU A 136 -0.91 6.36 14.90
C LEU A 136 -0.30 7.54 15.68
N GLY A 137 -0.69 7.76 16.93
CA GLY A 137 -0.34 8.98 17.66
C GLY A 137 -0.95 10.20 16.96
N THR A 138 -0.14 11.22 16.68
CA THR A 138 -0.53 12.37 15.84
C THR A 138 -0.72 11.91 14.39
N TYR A 139 -1.94 11.50 14.06
CA TYR A 139 -2.28 10.84 12.79
C TYR A 139 -2.27 11.79 11.60
N GLU A 140 -2.50 13.08 11.83
CA GLU A 140 -2.47 14.16 10.85
C GLU A 140 -1.11 14.25 10.15
N ASN A 141 -0.05 13.80 10.83
CA ASN A 141 1.29 13.74 10.26
C ASN A 141 1.39 12.81 9.04
N TYR A 142 0.52 11.81 8.91
CA TYR A 142 0.60 10.77 7.87
C TYR A 142 -0.49 10.92 6.80
N VAL A 143 -1.07 12.11 6.67
CA VAL A 143 -2.10 12.42 5.68
C VAL A 143 -1.52 13.24 4.53
N SER A 144 -1.80 12.82 3.29
CA SER A 144 -1.16 13.36 2.09
C SER A 144 -1.89 14.57 1.49
N PHE A 145 -3.22 14.55 1.43
CA PHE A 145 -4.00 15.46 0.62
C PHE A 145 -5.09 16.16 1.42
N ASN A 146 -5.46 17.38 1.00
CA ASN A 146 -6.63 18.09 1.51
C ASN A 146 -7.94 17.45 1.04
N PRO A 147 -9.08 17.81 1.66
CA PRO A 147 -10.40 17.44 1.16
C PRO A 147 -10.58 17.76 -0.32
N LEU A 148 -11.25 16.85 -1.03
CA LEU A 148 -11.64 17.05 -2.42
C LEU A 148 -12.91 17.90 -2.42
N ALA A 149 -12.82 19.11 -2.98
CA ALA A 149 -13.95 20.03 -3.16
C ALA A 149 -15.04 19.46 -4.08
#